data_AF-A0AAF0USQ2-F1
#
_entry.id   AF-A0AAF0USQ2-F1
#
_cell.length_a   1.000
_cell.length_b   1.000
_cell.length_c   1.000
_cell.angle_alpha   90.00
_cell.angle_beta   90.00
_cell.angle_gamma   90.00
#
_symmetry.space_group_name_H-M   'P 1'
#
loop_
_entity.id
_entity.type
_entity.pdbx_description
1 polymer ?
#
loop_
_entity_poly.entity_id
_entity_poly.type
_entity_poly.pdbx_seq_one_letter_code
_entity_poly.pdbx_strand_id
1 'polypeptide(L)'
;MMDYMNLDDRSIGMFWVVSYTMAQPACETVMNWLTSAGVTEHLPGPNLQSNERLMVMREVSPLPISLLSGLSINLCLKVAFQMEESMFSGQAVPSIAMVETYCRLMLISPHSLFRSLLTVLEPSQSKSTDQQDLRTVNGHRGGEPRTTSTGRGLTYGPWMVTATFYILKGNNNVTTLLEPVKRRKRLWEHLTSRNPTTLTKPGNTILVFEILNYRFLSLYRYQGKSKTLMYDVTKMISTLRGKRGDHRIFRLAENLCMNLILSLRDFFFVKREGKGPTEFTETLNRITIVTLAIIIKTRGIGEFEHLLYLQTMLEQILATSQHTWSEKTLRYFPSILRDALSGRMDKRGLAIQAWQQAETTVINQCTQLLSPSADPSYVVTYINHSFPQHRQYLCAGAWILMHGHPENINCTNLGRVLREFSPEEVTANIYTMVDVLLHHIHLELQRGHPLQDLMLKACGNLSVFIWNHELLPLDILLLALIDRDDDPNALRIVKDEYYGMRTKGMALQYPESDIVLLQRIAVSISINLLDSKELQQRVKLYLLNRGPPEHWLSPGPFKRVELQKALGNHLSWKE
;
A
#
# COMPACT_ATOMS: atom_id res chain seq x y z
N MET A 1 -13.12 20.01 30.89
CA MET A 1 -12.14 19.53 29.89
C MET A 1 -11.80 20.70 28.99
N MET A 2 -10.52 20.96 28.71
CA MET A 2 -10.11 22.12 27.92
C MET A 2 -10.46 21.87 26.44
N ASP A 3 -11.15 22.80 25.78
CA ASP A 3 -11.49 22.68 24.36
C ASP A 3 -10.39 23.32 23.51
N TYR A 4 -9.46 22.48 23.05
CA TYR A 4 -8.29 22.91 22.28
C TYR A 4 -8.63 23.50 20.89
N MET A 5 -9.87 23.35 20.42
CA MET A 5 -10.31 23.87 19.12
C MET A 5 -10.74 25.32 19.17
N ASN A 6 -11.16 25.80 20.34
CA ASN A 6 -11.74 27.12 20.55
C ASN A 6 -10.89 27.99 21.48
N LEU A 7 -9.60 27.67 21.63
CA LEU A 7 -8.67 28.52 22.37
C LEU A 7 -8.37 29.79 21.57
N ASP A 8 -8.51 30.95 22.22
CA ASP A 8 -8.03 32.21 21.67
C ASP A 8 -6.49 32.29 21.74
N ASP A 9 -5.89 33.21 20.98
CA ASP A 9 -4.44 33.37 20.91
C ASP A 9 -3.80 33.59 22.28
N ARG A 10 -4.52 34.27 23.19
CA ARG A 10 -4.08 34.47 24.57
C ARG A 10 -4.00 33.16 25.34
N SER A 11 -5.04 32.31 25.26
CA SER A 11 -5.05 31.01 25.94
C SER A 11 -4.01 30.06 25.35
N ILE A 12 -3.78 30.09 24.03
CA ILE A 12 -2.70 29.34 23.37
C ILE A 12 -1.34 29.78 23.96
N GLY A 13 -1.07 31.08 24.02
CA GLY A 13 0.16 31.61 24.59
C GLY A 13 0.36 31.24 26.06
N MET A 14 -0.70 31.29 26.86
CA MET A 14 -0.66 30.85 28.26
C MET A 14 -0.36 29.35 28.37
N PHE A 15 -0.97 28.53 27.52
CA PHE A 15 -0.70 27.08 27.51
C PHE A 15 0.75 26.78 27.12
N TRP A 16 1.32 27.55 26.18
CA TRP A 16 2.75 27.47 25.88
C TRP A 16 3.59 27.75 27.12
N VAL A 17 3.34 28.83 27.86
CA VAL A 17 4.06 29.13 29.11
C VAL A 17 3.98 27.95 30.10
N VAL A 18 2.79 27.38 30.29
CA VAL A 18 2.59 26.19 31.15
C VAL A 18 3.38 24.99 30.63
N SER A 19 3.50 24.81 29.31
CA SER A 19 4.32 23.74 28.74
C SER A 19 5.80 23.84 29.11
N TYR A 20 6.33 25.06 29.34
CA TYR A 20 7.71 25.30 29.74
C TYR A 20 7.92 25.18 31.25
N THR A 21 6.94 25.57 32.06
CA THR A 21 7.08 25.63 33.53
C THR A 21 6.52 24.38 34.25
N MET A 22 5.47 23.77 33.70
CA MET A 22 4.70 22.67 34.31
C MET A 22 4.37 21.59 33.28
N ALA A 23 5.40 20.99 32.68
CA ALA A 23 5.24 20.03 31.58
C ALA A 23 4.40 18.79 31.96
N GLN A 24 4.44 18.31 33.20
CA GLN A 24 3.69 17.11 33.60
C GLN A 24 2.16 17.37 33.65
N PRO A 25 1.65 18.39 34.37
CA PRO A 25 0.24 18.76 34.32
C PRO A 25 -0.27 19.12 32.93
N ALA A 26 0.56 19.78 32.11
CA ALA A 26 0.20 20.07 30.71
C ALA A 26 0.03 18.78 29.89
N CYS A 27 0.91 17.80 30.11
CA CYS A 27 0.85 16.49 29.46
C CYS A 27 -0.42 15.73 29.82
N GLU A 28 -0.77 15.70 31.11
CA GLU A 28 -2.00 15.05 31.61
C GLU A 28 -3.25 15.71 31.03
N THR A 29 -3.27 17.04 30.93
CA THR A 29 -4.39 17.77 30.32
C THR A 29 -4.59 17.40 28.85
N VAL A 30 -3.50 17.31 28.09
CA VAL A 30 -3.51 16.86 26.68
C VAL A 30 -3.97 15.42 26.56
N MET A 31 -3.43 14.50 27.37
CA MET A 31 -3.82 13.09 27.31
C MET A 31 -5.28 12.87 27.73
N ASN A 32 -5.77 13.60 28.72
CA ASN A 32 -7.18 13.55 29.14
C ASN A 32 -8.12 13.98 28.01
N TRP A 33 -7.71 14.95 27.17
CA TRP A 33 -8.45 15.30 25.95
C TRP A 33 -8.42 14.16 24.93
N LEU A 34 -7.23 13.67 24.56
CA LEU A 34 -7.08 12.66 23.51
C LEU A 34 -7.72 11.30 23.84
N THR A 35 -7.80 10.97 25.13
CA THR A 35 -8.44 9.75 25.65
C THR A 35 -9.91 9.95 25.99
N SER A 36 -10.48 11.15 25.79
CA SER A 36 -11.84 11.49 26.24
C SER A 36 -12.07 11.17 27.73
N ALA A 37 -11.08 11.40 28.59
CA ALA A 37 -11.07 11.00 30.00
C ALA A 37 -11.37 9.50 30.23
N GLY A 38 -10.92 8.63 29.32
CA GLY A 38 -11.12 7.18 29.40
C GLY A 38 -12.48 6.70 28.89
N VAL A 39 -13.31 7.58 28.31
CA VAL A 39 -14.57 7.17 27.70
C VAL A 39 -14.29 6.33 26.45
N THR A 40 -14.71 5.07 26.51
CA THR A 40 -14.69 4.15 25.39
C THR A 40 -16.10 3.96 24.84
N GLU A 41 -16.16 3.78 23.52
CA GLU A 41 -17.36 3.44 22.79
C GLU A 41 -17.20 2.03 22.23
N HIS A 42 -18.30 1.29 22.18
CA HIS A 42 -18.35 0.05 21.44
C HIS A 42 -18.75 0.35 20.01
N LEU A 43 -17.86 0.09 19.06
CA LEU A 43 -18.26 0.14 17.66
C LEU A 43 -19.18 -1.05 17.36
N PRO A 44 -20.42 -0.82 16.88
CA PRO A 44 -21.21 -1.89 16.30
C PRO A 44 -20.55 -2.24 14.96
N GLY A 45 -19.71 -3.26 14.95
CA GLY A 45 -19.32 -3.87 13.68
C GLY A 45 -20.59 -4.41 13.01
N PRO A 46 -20.79 -4.19 11.70
CA PRO A 46 -21.86 -4.87 10.99
C PRO A 46 -21.58 -6.39 11.09
N ASN A 47 -22.33 -7.07 11.95
CA ASN A 47 -22.30 -8.52 12.20
C ASN A 47 -21.10 -9.06 13.01
N LEU A 48 -20.65 -8.37 14.06
CA LEU A 48 -19.90 -9.03 15.15
C LEU A 48 -20.91 -9.73 16.08
N GLN A 49 -20.70 -11.00 16.41
CA GLN A 49 -21.47 -11.67 17.47
C GLN A 49 -21.37 -10.86 18.78
N SER A 50 -22.38 -10.98 19.64
CA SER A 50 -22.56 -10.19 20.87
C SER A 50 -21.38 -10.17 21.85
N ASN A 51 -20.39 -11.06 21.69
CA ASN A 51 -19.23 -11.19 22.58
C ASN A 51 -17.92 -10.52 22.09
N GLU A 52 -17.83 -10.03 20.85
CA GLU A 52 -16.60 -9.40 20.34
C GLU A 52 -16.80 -7.90 20.04
N ARG A 53 -17.14 -7.12 21.06
CA ARG A 53 -17.23 -5.65 20.90
C ARG A 53 -15.83 -5.03 20.96
N LEU A 54 -15.35 -4.52 19.83
CA LEU A 54 -14.13 -3.73 19.78
C LEU A 54 -14.31 -2.47 20.63
N MET A 55 -13.58 -2.36 21.74
CA MET A 55 -13.54 -1.13 22.53
C MET A 55 -12.71 -0.10 21.78
N VAL A 56 -13.28 1.06 21.51
CA VAL A 56 -12.64 2.15 20.78
C VAL A 56 -12.68 3.40 21.65
N MET A 57 -11.60 4.18 21.66
CA MET A 57 -11.61 5.48 22.32
C MET A 57 -12.56 6.42 21.58
N ARG A 58 -13.39 7.16 22.31
CA ARG A 58 -14.28 8.16 21.74
C ARG A 58 -13.50 9.15 20.87
N GLU A 59 -14.04 9.44 19.69
CA GLU A 59 -13.43 10.39 18.76
C GLU A 59 -13.49 11.81 19.30
N VAL A 60 -12.35 12.51 19.19
CA VAL A 60 -12.20 13.93 19.53
C VAL A 60 -11.56 14.66 18.34
N SER A 61 -11.27 15.95 18.49
CA SER A 61 -10.51 16.68 17.49
C SER A 61 -9.00 16.55 17.76
N PRO A 62 -8.17 16.34 16.72
CA PRO A 62 -6.72 16.33 16.88
C PRO A 62 -6.21 17.71 17.28
N LEU A 63 -5.10 17.78 18.02
CA LEU A 63 -4.53 19.07 18.41
C LEU A 63 -4.03 19.83 17.16
N PRO A 64 -4.32 21.14 17.04
CA PRO A 64 -3.94 21.93 15.87
C PRO A 64 -2.43 22.18 15.84
N ILE A 65 -1.86 22.25 14.62
CA ILE A 65 -0.42 22.55 14.42
C ILE A 65 -0.03 23.87 15.07
N SER A 66 -0.90 24.88 15.05
CA SER A 66 -0.67 26.18 15.70
C SER A 66 -0.36 26.01 17.19
N LEU A 67 -1.20 25.29 17.93
CA LEU A 67 -0.97 24.97 19.34
C LEU A 67 0.32 24.16 19.53
N LEU A 68 0.48 23.08 18.76
CA LEU A 68 1.59 22.15 18.93
C LEU A 68 2.96 22.82 18.68
N SER A 69 3.00 23.82 17.78
CA SER A 69 4.24 24.48 17.34
C SER A 69 4.95 25.30 18.43
N GLY A 70 4.22 25.81 19.42
CA GLY A 70 4.80 26.55 20.56
C GLY A 70 4.96 25.73 21.84
N LEU A 71 4.72 24.41 21.81
CA LEU A 71 4.95 23.56 22.98
C LEU A 71 6.44 23.37 23.23
N SER A 72 6.82 23.32 24.51
CA SER A 72 8.19 23.00 24.90
C SER A 72 8.60 21.60 24.41
N ILE A 73 9.88 21.45 24.04
CA ILE A 73 10.46 20.16 23.59
C ILE A 73 10.23 19.06 24.64
N ASN A 74 10.32 19.41 25.93
CA ASN A 74 10.10 18.49 27.04
C ASN A 74 8.64 17.99 27.08
N LEU A 75 7.67 18.89 26.90
CA LEU A 75 6.27 18.49 26.83
C LEU A 75 6.01 17.61 25.59
N CYS A 76 6.52 18.01 24.42
CA CYS A 76 6.39 17.23 23.19
C CYS A 76 6.86 15.78 23.40
N LEU A 77 8.03 15.58 24.01
CA LEU A 77 8.55 14.25 24.32
C LEU A 77 7.64 13.45 25.26
N LYS A 78 7.15 14.08 26.34
CA LYS A 78 6.24 13.43 27.30
C LYS A 78 4.92 13.03 26.64
N VAL A 79 4.32 13.93 25.85
CA VAL A 79 3.07 13.69 25.14
C VAL A 79 3.23 12.58 24.10
N ALA A 80 4.30 12.60 23.31
CA ALA A 80 4.61 11.51 22.37
C ALA A 80 4.74 10.16 23.08
N PHE A 81 5.48 10.12 24.18
CA PHE A 81 5.71 8.91 24.95
C PHE A 81 4.42 8.31 25.53
N GLN A 82 3.53 9.16 26.06
CA GLN A 82 2.24 8.75 26.60
C GLN A 82 1.25 8.35 25.50
N MET A 83 1.24 9.04 24.35
CA MET A 83 0.44 8.62 23.19
C MET A 83 0.88 7.24 22.68
N GLU A 84 2.19 6.98 22.55
CA GLU A 84 2.70 5.66 22.18
C GLU A 84 2.24 4.56 23.15
N GLU A 85 2.32 4.83 24.45
CA GLU A 85 1.87 3.87 25.48
C GLU A 85 0.36 3.60 25.37
N SER A 86 -0.43 4.66 25.19
CA SER A 86 -1.88 4.56 25.02
C SER A 86 -2.28 3.82 23.73
N MET A 87 -1.61 4.09 22.61
CA MET A 87 -1.90 3.47 21.31
C MET A 87 -1.51 2.00 21.24
N PHE A 88 -0.38 1.63 21.85
CA PHE A 88 0.24 0.31 21.62
C PHE A 88 0.19 -0.64 22.83
N SER A 89 0.10 -0.10 24.04
CA SER A 89 -0.08 -0.91 25.26
C SER A 89 -1.52 -0.86 25.78
N GLY A 90 -2.36 0.04 25.26
CA GLY A 90 -3.77 0.17 25.64
C GLY A 90 -4.64 -1.05 25.29
N GLN A 91 -5.81 -1.12 25.93
CA GLN A 91 -6.82 -2.15 25.70
C GLN A 91 -7.85 -1.75 24.63
N ALA A 92 -8.03 -0.44 24.40
CA ALA A 92 -8.95 0.10 23.40
C ALA A 92 -8.21 0.57 22.16
N VAL A 93 -8.86 0.50 21.00
CA VAL A 93 -8.33 1.07 19.75
C VAL A 93 -8.25 2.60 19.90
N PRO A 94 -7.09 3.22 19.60
CA PRO A 94 -6.92 4.65 19.78
C PRO A 94 -7.85 5.46 18.88
N SER A 95 -8.25 6.65 19.34
CA SER A 95 -8.99 7.61 18.53
C SER A 95 -8.15 8.08 17.34
N ILE A 96 -8.78 8.41 16.22
CA ILE A 96 -8.03 8.90 15.04
C ILE A 96 -7.32 10.21 15.40
N ALA A 97 -7.94 11.02 16.25
CA ALA A 97 -7.33 12.26 16.76
C ALA A 97 -6.03 12.04 17.53
N MET A 98 -5.92 10.97 18.32
CA MET A 98 -4.66 10.64 19.01
C MET A 98 -3.56 10.29 18.01
N VAL A 99 -3.88 9.43 17.04
CA VAL A 99 -2.93 9.03 15.99
C VAL A 99 -2.50 10.24 15.15
N GLU A 100 -3.45 11.08 14.74
CA GLU A 100 -3.18 12.27 13.95
C GLU A 100 -2.37 13.31 14.76
N THR A 101 -2.67 13.50 16.05
CA THR A 101 -1.89 14.38 16.94
C THR A 101 -0.46 13.89 17.09
N TYR A 102 -0.25 12.58 17.24
CA TYR A 102 1.07 11.97 17.22
C TYR A 102 1.78 12.24 15.90
N CYS A 103 1.12 12.05 14.76
CA CYS A 103 1.70 12.35 13.45
C CYS A 103 2.10 13.83 13.29
N ARG A 104 1.25 14.76 13.72
CA ARG A 104 1.52 16.21 13.67
C ARG A 104 2.70 16.61 14.54
N LEU A 105 2.73 16.09 15.77
CA LEU A 105 3.84 16.29 16.68
C LEU A 105 5.16 15.79 16.08
N MET A 106 5.10 14.65 15.38
CA MET A 106 6.21 14.06 14.65
C MET A 106 6.52 14.75 13.30
N LEU A 107 5.77 15.78 12.89
CA LEU A 107 6.13 16.62 11.74
C LEU A 107 6.82 17.91 12.17
N ILE A 108 6.43 18.48 13.31
CA ILE A 108 6.88 19.79 13.78
C ILE A 108 8.05 19.74 14.76
N SER A 109 8.26 18.59 15.41
CA SER A 109 9.28 18.46 16.46
C SER A 109 10.69 18.79 15.91
N PRO A 110 11.59 19.38 16.69
CA PRO A 110 12.95 19.65 16.22
C PRO A 110 13.65 18.38 15.74
N HIS A 111 14.52 18.49 14.74
CA HIS A 111 15.29 17.36 14.18
C HIS A 111 16.01 16.49 15.24
N SER A 112 16.34 17.06 16.41
CA SER A 112 16.94 16.34 17.54
C SER A 112 16.03 15.28 18.16
N LEU A 113 14.71 15.47 18.17
CA LEU A 113 13.75 14.46 18.65
C LEU A 113 13.63 13.27 17.69
N PHE A 114 13.85 13.52 16.39
CA PHE A 114 13.85 12.47 15.35
C PHE A 114 15.15 11.69 15.26
N ARG A 115 16.26 12.26 15.74
CA ARG A 115 17.57 11.62 15.61
C ARG A 115 17.54 10.23 16.24
N SER A 116 16.94 10.03 17.41
CA SER A 116 16.83 8.70 18.01
C SER A 116 15.91 7.75 17.23
N LEU A 117 14.77 8.25 16.73
CA LEU A 117 13.71 7.48 16.04
C LEU A 117 14.03 7.09 14.59
N LEU A 118 15.01 7.74 13.95
CA LEU A 118 15.29 7.61 12.51
C LEU A 118 16.79 7.47 12.16
N THR A 119 17.73 7.44 13.13
CA THR A 119 19.17 7.33 12.78
C THR A 119 19.63 5.91 12.47
N VAL A 120 20.50 5.86 11.45
CA VAL A 120 21.56 4.87 11.27
C VAL A 120 22.87 5.65 11.32
N LEU A 121 23.85 5.14 12.07
CA LEU A 121 25.26 5.52 11.91
C LEU A 121 25.78 4.74 10.70
N GLU A 122 26.03 5.40 9.57
CA GLU A 122 27.04 4.87 8.64
C GLU A 122 28.40 5.16 9.26
N PRO A 123 29.34 4.20 9.30
CA PRO A 123 30.71 4.50 9.65
C PRO A 123 31.24 5.46 8.58
N SER A 124 31.50 6.70 8.97
CA SER A 124 32.35 7.60 8.20
C SER A 124 33.71 6.94 8.05
N GLN A 125 33.96 6.33 6.89
CA GLN A 125 35.34 6.16 6.44
C GLN A 125 35.87 7.56 6.16
N SER A 126 36.47 8.16 7.18
CA SER A 126 37.45 9.23 6.99
C SER A 126 38.57 8.63 6.14
N LYS A 127 38.52 8.81 4.83
CA LYS A 127 39.74 8.79 4.04
C LYS A 127 40.49 10.06 4.43
N SER A 128 41.45 9.90 5.34
CA SER A 128 42.63 10.76 5.39
C SER A 128 43.17 10.80 3.97
N THR A 129 42.94 11.90 3.28
CA THR A 129 43.68 12.17 2.05
C THR A 129 44.95 12.82 2.54
N ASP A 130 46.02 12.03 2.49
CA ASP A 130 47.38 12.47 2.70
C ASP A 130 47.66 13.73 1.89
N GLN A 131 48.49 14.56 2.52
CA GLN A 131 49.20 15.67 1.91
C GLN A 131 49.76 15.27 0.54
N GLN A 132 49.34 15.96 -0.51
CA GLN A 132 50.20 16.16 -1.67
C GLN A 132 49.86 17.47 -2.38
N ASP A 133 50.80 18.40 -2.19
CA ASP A 133 51.27 19.42 -3.13
C ASP A 133 50.30 20.48 -3.64
N LEU A 134 50.25 21.57 -2.87
CA LEU A 134 50.15 22.93 -3.41
C LEU A 134 51.33 23.20 -4.37
N ARG A 135 51.02 23.37 -5.66
CA ARG A 135 51.76 24.29 -6.53
C ARG A 135 50.78 25.20 -7.28
N THR A 136 50.96 26.48 -7.03
CA THR A 136 50.49 27.70 -7.71
C THR A 136 50.55 27.57 -9.25
N VAL A 137 49.70 28.26 -10.03
CA VAL A 137 49.85 29.66 -10.47
C VAL A 137 48.56 30.20 -11.14
N ASN A 138 48.31 31.50 -10.93
CA ASN A 138 47.24 32.38 -11.41
C ASN A 138 47.10 32.59 -12.94
N GLY A 139 45.90 33.02 -13.38
CA GLY A 139 45.69 33.89 -14.56
C GLY A 139 44.27 33.77 -15.18
N HIS A 140 43.26 34.55 -14.79
CA HIS A 140 42.79 35.85 -15.32
C HIS A 140 42.01 35.88 -16.65
N ARG A 141 40.81 36.51 -16.58
CA ARG A 141 39.92 37.10 -17.64
C ARG A 141 39.16 36.08 -18.53
N GLY A 142 37.89 36.22 -18.87
CA GLY A 142 36.93 37.34 -18.87
C GLY A 142 36.11 37.23 -20.18
N GLY A 143 34.76 37.23 -20.12
CA GLY A 143 33.92 37.25 -21.32
C GLY A 143 32.47 36.76 -21.13
N GLU A 144 31.57 37.70 -20.85
CA GLU A 144 30.11 37.63 -21.12
C GLU A 144 29.83 37.86 -22.63
N PRO A 145 28.56 37.87 -23.13
CA PRO A 145 27.38 37.04 -22.87
C PRO A 145 26.73 36.55 -24.20
N ARG A 146 25.68 35.72 -24.17
CA ARG A 146 24.61 35.77 -25.20
C ARG A 146 23.31 35.09 -24.76
N THR A 147 22.31 35.93 -24.58
CA THR A 147 20.89 35.59 -24.47
C THR A 147 20.31 35.19 -25.82
N THR A 148 19.62 34.06 -25.90
CA THR A 148 18.49 33.88 -26.83
C THR A 148 17.36 33.15 -26.10
N SER A 149 16.20 33.79 -26.14
CA SER A 149 14.92 33.39 -25.60
C SER A 149 14.20 32.42 -26.52
N THR A 150 13.51 31.41 -25.98
CA THR A 150 12.06 31.15 -26.08
C THR A 150 11.74 29.65 -25.91
N GLY A 151 10.69 29.35 -25.15
CA GLY A 151 10.11 28.00 -25.08
C GLY A 151 9.50 27.68 -23.72
N ARG A 152 8.24 28.05 -23.52
CA ARG A 152 7.44 27.81 -22.30
C ARG A 152 7.37 26.31 -21.98
N GLY A 153 7.78 25.93 -20.78
CA GLY A 153 7.47 24.65 -20.15
C GLY A 153 6.93 24.90 -18.75
N LEU A 154 5.65 24.60 -18.54
CA LEU A 154 4.99 24.66 -17.24
C LEU A 154 5.59 23.60 -16.30
N THR A 155 6.39 24.02 -15.33
CA THR A 155 6.85 23.19 -14.21
C THR A 155 6.05 23.55 -12.97
N TYR A 156 5.13 22.67 -12.57
CA TYR A 156 4.58 22.67 -11.21
C TYR A 156 5.63 22.06 -10.26
N GLY A 157 6.47 22.92 -9.69
CA GLY A 157 7.35 22.60 -8.56
C GLY A 157 6.72 23.07 -7.24
N PRO A 158 6.80 22.31 -6.12
CA PRO A 158 6.19 22.72 -4.86
C PRO A 158 6.98 23.87 -4.21
N TRP A 159 6.43 25.07 -4.29
CA TRP A 159 6.73 26.19 -3.42
C TRP A 159 6.20 25.88 -2.01
N MET A 160 6.94 25.09 -1.22
CA MET A 160 6.67 24.86 0.21
C MET A 160 7.95 24.69 1.04
N VAL A 161 9.05 25.34 0.63
CA VAL A 161 10.33 25.31 1.39
C VAL A 161 10.77 26.70 1.86
N THR A 162 10.16 27.78 1.37
CA THR A 162 10.65 29.15 1.66
C THR A 162 10.07 29.77 2.94
N ALA A 163 8.99 29.22 3.52
CA ALA A 163 8.33 29.83 4.68
C ALA A 163 8.88 29.39 6.05
N THR A 164 9.55 28.23 6.16
CA THR A 164 10.09 27.74 7.44
C THR A 164 11.52 28.25 7.71
N PHE A 165 12.17 28.86 6.71
CA PHE A 165 13.58 29.27 6.80
C PHE A 165 13.84 30.63 7.47
N TYR A 166 12.80 31.42 7.78
CA TYR A 166 12.98 32.76 8.36
C TYR A 166 12.90 32.86 9.90
N ILE A 167 12.57 31.78 10.61
CA ILE A 167 12.42 31.81 12.08
C ILE A 167 13.64 31.23 12.84
N LEU A 168 14.60 30.58 12.17
CA LEU A 168 15.73 29.90 12.82
C LEU A 168 17.11 30.46 12.49
N LYS A 169 17.22 31.73 12.09
CA LYS A 169 18.51 32.40 11.83
C LYS A 169 18.86 33.50 12.84
N GLY A 170 18.51 33.28 14.11
CA GLY A 170 18.84 34.19 15.20
C GLY A 170 19.04 33.44 16.52
N ASN A 171 20.12 32.67 16.62
CA ASN A 171 20.89 32.45 17.86
C ASN A 171 21.95 31.37 17.65
N ASN A 172 23.09 31.77 17.11
CA ASN A 172 24.33 31.04 17.29
C ASN A 172 24.82 31.36 18.70
N ASN A 173 24.65 30.41 19.63
CA ASN A 173 25.48 30.16 20.84
C ASN A 173 24.65 29.48 21.94
N VAL A 174 24.29 28.22 21.76
CA VAL A 174 24.02 27.30 22.88
C VAL A 174 24.55 25.91 22.50
N THR A 175 25.86 25.80 22.38
CA THR A 175 26.59 24.53 22.39
C THR A 175 27.30 24.41 23.73
N THR A 176 26.60 23.94 24.76
CA THR A 176 27.15 23.30 25.96
C THR A 176 25.97 22.94 26.88
N LEU A 177 26.04 21.77 27.53
CA LEU A 177 24.99 21.09 28.29
C LEU A 177 24.03 20.23 27.45
N LEU A 178 24.51 19.05 27.05
CA LEU A 178 23.80 17.77 27.12
C LEU A 178 24.80 16.67 26.74
N GLU A 179 25.20 15.87 27.72
CA GLU A 179 25.99 14.66 27.48
C GLU A 179 25.30 13.69 26.49
N PRO A 180 26.07 12.94 25.68
CA PRO A 180 25.54 12.15 24.59
C PRO A 180 25.03 10.79 25.08
N VAL A 181 23.78 10.72 25.53
CA VAL A 181 23.10 9.42 25.66
C VAL A 181 22.82 8.87 24.26
N LYS A 182 23.71 7.96 23.82
CA LYS A 182 23.56 7.07 22.66
C LYS A 182 22.21 6.32 22.74
N ARG A 183 21.14 6.83 22.13
CA ARG A 183 19.89 6.06 21.92
C ARG A 183 19.48 6.13 20.45
N ARG A 184 19.84 5.06 19.74
CA ARG A 184 19.34 4.65 18.42
C ARG A 184 18.05 3.88 18.64
N LYS A 185 17.03 4.02 17.80
CA LYS A 185 16.01 2.99 17.49
C LYS A 185 15.03 3.52 16.44
N ARG A 186 14.85 2.80 15.33
CA ARG A 186 13.80 3.06 14.32
C ARG A 186 12.41 3.06 14.98
N LEU A 187 11.36 3.72 14.46
CA LEU A 187 10.00 3.66 15.06
C LEU A 187 9.59 2.22 15.44
N TRP A 188 9.79 1.28 14.52
CA TRP A 188 9.56 -0.13 14.76
C TRP A 188 10.42 -0.68 15.91
N GLU A 189 11.75 -0.57 15.82
CA GLU A 189 12.69 -1.03 16.85
C GLU A 189 12.49 -0.33 18.20
N HIS A 190 12.05 0.93 18.19
CA HIS A 190 11.77 1.77 19.34
C HIS A 190 10.59 1.19 20.09
N LEU A 191 9.47 0.98 19.40
CA LEU A 191 8.28 0.35 19.95
C LEU A 191 8.57 -1.07 20.45
N THR A 192 9.24 -1.91 19.65
CA THR A 192 9.61 -3.29 20.05
C THR A 192 10.53 -3.32 21.26
N SER A 193 11.53 -2.43 21.31
CA SER A 193 12.47 -2.42 22.41
C SER A 193 11.87 -1.89 23.71
N ARG A 194 10.78 -1.13 23.62
CA ARG A 194 10.08 -0.54 24.75
C ARG A 194 9.04 -1.50 25.29
N ASN A 195 8.34 -2.20 24.40
CA ASN A 195 7.46 -3.31 24.74
C ASN A 195 7.58 -4.41 23.67
N PRO A 196 8.28 -5.52 23.96
CA PRO A 196 8.49 -6.62 23.01
C PRO A 196 7.20 -7.25 22.48
N THR A 197 6.10 -7.13 23.25
CA THR A 197 4.77 -7.66 22.88
C THR A 197 3.95 -6.71 22.01
N THR A 198 4.44 -5.49 21.75
CA THR A 198 3.70 -4.48 20.97
C THR A 198 3.29 -5.01 19.60
N LEU A 199 4.21 -5.68 18.91
CA LEU A 199 4.02 -6.12 17.53
C LEU A 199 3.50 -7.55 17.41
N THR A 200 3.31 -8.24 18.54
CA THR A 200 2.65 -9.56 18.53
C THR A 200 1.13 -9.40 18.41
N LYS A 201 0.59 -8.23 18.76
CA LYS A 201 -0.84 -7.89 18.58
C LYS A 201 -1.09 -7.43 17.12
N PRO A 202 -1.96 -8.12 16.35
CA PRO A 202 -2.25 -7.75 14.96
C PRO A 202 -2.68 -6.29 14.76
N GLY A 203 -3.55 -5.78 15.65
CA GLY A 203 -4.06 -4.40 15.57
C GLY A 203 -2.96 -3.33 15.67
N ASN A 204 -1.96 -3.55 16.52
CA ASN A 204 -0.83 -2.62 16.67
C ASN A 204 0.03 -2.60 15.40
N THR A 205 0.30 -3.77 14.84
CA THR A 205 1.08 -3.91 13.61
C THR A 205 0.36 -3.26 12.42
N ILE A 206 -0.96 -3.45 12.31
CA ILE A 206 -1.80 -2.73 11.32
C ILE A 206 -1.64 -1.22 11.49
N LEU A 207 -1.81 -0.70 12.70
CA LEU A 207 -1.70 0.73 12.97
C LEU A 207 -0.33 1.30 12.59
N VAL A 208 0.76 0.59 12.91
CA VAL A 208 2.12 1.02 12.52
C VAL A 208 2.24 1.10 11.00
N PHE A 209 1.81 0.08 10.26
CA PHE A 209 1.87 0.11 8.81
C PHE A 209 0.97 1.19 8.20
N GLU A 210 -0.22 1.46 8.76
CA GLU A 210 -1.09 2.53 8.30
C GLU A 210 -0.45 3.91 8.49
N ILE A 211 0.14 4.18 9.67
CA ILE A 211 0.87 5.43 9.92
C ILE A 211 2.05 5.57 8.93
N LEU A 212 2.81 4.51 8.71
CA LEU A 212 3.94 4.54 7.78
C LEU A 212 3.50 4.80 6.34
N ASN A 213 2.46 4.12 5.87
CA ASN A 213 1.92 4.28 4.51
C ASN A 213 1.35 5.68 4.29
N TYR A 214 0.50 6.16 5.20
CA TYR A 214 -0.39 7.29 4.92
C TYR A 214 0.02 8.59 5.61
N ARG A 215 1.04 8.58 6.48
CA ARG A 215 1.51 9.78 7.19
C ARG A 215 3.03 9.97 7.10
N PHE A 216 3.81 8.91 7.34
CA PHE A 216 5.26 9.06 7.49
C PHE A 216 6.08 8.76 6.25
N LEU A 217 5.51 8.18 5.20
CA LEU A 217 6.26 7.88 3.97
C LEU A 217 7.00 9.11 3.42
N SER A 218 6.32 10.26 3.33
CA SER A 218 6.92 11.52 2.88
C SER A 218 8.04 12.00 3.80
N LEU A 219 7.90 11.81 5.11
CA LEU A 219 8.93 12.14 6.09
C LEU A 219 10.17 11.25 5.93
N TYR A 220 9.98 9.94 5.74
CA TYR A 220 11.07 9.01 5.46
C TYR A 220 11.81 9.35 4.15
N ARG A 221 11.07 9.77 3.11
CA ARG A 221 11.65 10.27 1.86
C ARG A 221 12.49 11.53 2.10
N TYR A 222 11.95 12.51 2.84
CA TYR A 222 12.65 13.75 3.16
C TYR A 222 13.94 13.51 3.95
N GLN A 223 13.89 12.62 4.94
CA GLN A 223 15.05 12.28 5.79
C GLN A 223 16.05 11.33 5.11
N GLY A 224 15.80 10.88 3.87
CA GLY A 224 16.66 9.95 3.15
C GLY A 224 16.73 8.55 3.78
N LYS A 225 15.66 8.12 4.48
CA LYS A 225 15.61 6.83 5.21
C LYS A 225 14.77 5.75 4.53
N SER A 226 14.32 5.98 3.30
CA SER A 226 13.51 5.03 2.53
C SER A 226 14.19 3.67 2.33
N LYS A 227 15.51 3.63 2.10
CA LYS A 227 16.27 2.37 1.92
C LYS A 227 16.20 1.47 3.15
N THR A 228 16.42 2.05 4.33
CA THR A 228 16.38 1.32 5.60
C THR A 228 14.99 0.80 5.88
N LEU A 229 13.97 1.64 5.70
CA LEU A 229 12.58 1.23 5.86
C LEU A 229 12.21 0.10 4.90
N MET A 230 12.66 0.17 3.65
CA MET A 230 12.41 -0.88 2.66
C MET A 230 13.01 -2.23 3.10
N TYR A 231 14.22 -2.24 3.68
CA TYR A 231 14.82 -3.47 4.22
C TYR A 231 13.98 -4.07 5.35
N ASP A 232 13.53 -3.25 6.30
CA ASP A 232 12.71 -3.71 7.43
C ASP A 232 11.37 -4.26 6.95
N VAL A 233 10.72 -3.55 6.03
CA VAL A 233 9.43 -3.97 5.46
C VAL A 233 9.59 -5.27 4.67
N THR A 234 10.66 -5.42 3.89
CA THR A 234 10.92 -6.68 3.14
C THR A 234 11.09 -7.86 4.09
N LYS A 235 11.85 -7.69 5.18
CA LYS A 235 12.01 -8.72 6.21
C LYS A 235 10.67 -9.10 6.85
N MET A 236 9.78 -8.13 7.07
CA MET A 236 8.44 -8.39 7.59
C MET A 236 7.56 -9.12 6.57
N ILE A 237 7.66 -8.81 5.29
CA ILE A 237 6.93 -9.52 4.24
C ILE A 237 7.37 -10.99 4.20
N SER A 238 8.67 -11.28 4.29
CA SER A 238 9.21 -12.64 4.38
C SER A 238 8.62 -13.45 5.54
N THR A 239 8.34 -12.82 6.68
CA THR A 239 7.73 -13.53 7.83
C THR A 239 6.22 -13.70 7.71
N LEU A 240 5.55 -12.86 6.92
CA LEU A 240 4.09 -12.87 6.75
C LEU A 240 3.61 -13.73 5.58
N ARG A 241 4.46 -13.96 4.57
CA ARG A 241 4.08 -14.57 3.29
C ARG A 241 3.32 -15.90 3.40
N GLY A 242 3.70 -16.75 4.36
CA GLY A 242 3.06 -18.06 4.61
C GLY A 242 2.10 -18.07 5.80
N LYS A 243 1.88 -16.93 6.45
CA LYS A 243 1.06 -16.84 7.67
C LYS A 243 -0.41 -16.71 7.33
N ARG A 244 -1.22 -17.66 7.79
CA ARG A 244 -2.69 -17.68 7.65
C ARG A 244 -3.32 -16.54 8.46
N GLY A 245 -4.48 -16.03 8.02
CA GLY A 245 -5.26 -15.00 8.73
C GLY A 245 -4.72 -13.56 8.63
N ASP A 246 -3.41 -13.34 8.50
CA ASP A 246 -2.76 -12.02 8.56
C ASP A 246 -2.77 -11.23 7.23
N HIS A 247 -3.79 -11.44 6.41
CA HIS A 247 -3.92 -10.88 5.06
C HIS A 247 -3.81 -9.36 5.00
N ARG A 248 -4.50 -8.65 5.90
CA ARG A 248 -4.47 -7.18 5.94
C ARG A 248 -3.08 -6.64 6.29
N ILE A 249 -2.38 -7.28 7.23
CA ILE A 249 -1.02 -6.87 7.60
C ILE A 249 -0.08 -7.06 6.42
N PHE A 250 -0.16 -8.22 5.76
CA PHE A 250 0.64 -8.52 4.58
C PHE A 250 0.41 -7.48 3.48
N ARG A 251 -0.85 -7.13 3.17
CA ARG A 251 -1.16 -6.14 2.13
C ARG A 251 -0.69 -4.73 2.47
N LEU A 252 -0.81 -4.31 3.73
CA LEU A 252 -0.28 -3.01 4.17
C LEU A 252 1.25 -2.95 4.06
N ALA A 253 1.94 -4.05 4.40
CA ALA A 253 3.39 -4.16 4.24
C ALA A 253 3.79 -4.16 2.76
N GLU A 254 3.12 -4.94 1.93
CA GLU A 254 3.34 -4.99 0.48
C GLU A 254 3.12 -3.60 -0.16
N ASN A 255 2.02 -2.91 0.17
CA ASN A 255 1.73 -1.57 -0.29
C ASN A 255 2.78 -0.54 0.14
N LEU A 256 3.28 -0.64 1.39
CA LEU A 256 4.37 0.24 1.85
C LEU A 256 5.65 0.00 1.04
N CYS A 257 5.98 -1.27 0.78
CA CYS A 257 7.13 -1.63 -0.01
C CYS A 257 7.01 -1.16 -1.47
N MET A 258 5.84 -1.36 -2.11
CA MET A 258 5.55 -0.85 -3.45
C MET A 258 5.77 0.67 -3.51
N ASN A 259 5.20 1.40 -2.55
CA ASN A 259 5.36 2.85 -2.47
C ASN A 259 6.82 3.27 -2.29
N LEU A 260 7.60 2.54 -1.50
CA LEU A 260 9.03 2.80 -1.32
C LEU A 260 9.81 2.55 -2.61
N ILE A 261 9.53 1.45 -3.32
CA ILE A 261 10.14 1.12 -4.62
C ILE A 261 9.82 2.21 -5.65
N LEU A 262 8.55 2.58 -5.80
CA LEU A 262 8.10 3.63 -6.73
C LEU A 262 8.68 5.03 -6.40
N SER A 263 9.15 5.23 -5.17
CA SER A 263 9.80 6.48 -4.76
C SER A 263 11.28 6.57 -5.07
N LEU A 264 11.89 5.47 -5.53
CA LEU A 264 13.32 5.41 -5.77
C LEU A 264 13.67 6.37 -6.90
N ARG A 265 14.48 7.38 -6.54
CA ARG A 265 15.06 8.32 -7.50
C ARG A 265 16.30 7.70 -8.16
N ASP A 266 17.08 6.98 -7.37
CA ASP A 266 18.22 6.21 -7.85
C ASP A 266 18.18 4.85 -7.17
N PHE A 267 18.13 3.79 -7.99
CA PHE A 267 18.00 2.43 -7.51
C PHE A 267 19.38 1.83 -7.15
N PHE A 268 20.45 2.32 -7.78
CA PHE A 268 21.77 1.68 -7.72
C PHE A 268 22.53 1.94 -6.40
N PHE A 269 22.03 2.84 -5.55
CA PHE A 269 22.56 3.02 -4.19
C PHE A 269 22.18 1.88 -3.23
N VAL A 270 21.28 0.97 -3.62
CA VAL A 270 20.76 -0.11 -2.76
C VAL A 270 21.58 -1.42 -2.88
N LYS A 271 22.90 -1.34 -2.64
CA LYS A 271 23.81 -2.37 -2.06
C LYS A 271 25.06 -2.71 -2.90
N ARG A 272 26.20 -2.24 -2.37
CA ARG A 272 27.54 -2.85 -2.51
C ARG A 272 27.70 -4.21 -1.79
N GLU A 273 26.65 -4.80 -1.23
CA GLU A 273 26.73 -5.98 -0.34
C GLU A 273 26.24 -7.30 -0.96
N GLY A 274 25.95 -7.36 -2.26
CA GLY A 274 25.66 -8.62 -2.99
C GLY A 274 24.38 -9.39 -2.58
N LYS A 275 23.71 -9.01 -1.48
CA LYS A 275 22.44 -9.59 -1.04
C LYS A 275 21.33 -8.60 -1.36
N GLY A 276 20.79 -8.60 -2.57
CA GLY A 276 19.57 -7.83 -2.91
C GLY A 276 18.38 -8.20 -1.99
N PRO A 277 17.24 -7.51 -2.08
CA PRO A 277 16.01 -8.01 -1.49
C PRO A 277 15.57 -9.28 -2.26
N THR A 278 16.09 -10.44 -1.88
CA THR A 278 15.94 -11.70 -2.63
C THR A 278 14.63 -12.44 -2.38
N GLU A 279 13.68 -11.85 -1.63
CA GLU A 279 12.40 -12.48 -1.30
C GLU A 279 11.22 -11.52 -1.50
N PHE A 280 11.19 -10.86 -2.65
CA PHE A 280 10.01 -10.10 -3.06
C PHE A 280 8.87 -11.03 -3.46
N THR A 281 7.65 -10.57 -3.21
CA THR A 281 6.44 -11.15 -3.79
C THR A 281 6.44 -10.94 -5.30
N GLU A 282 5.64 -11.70 -6.03
CA GLU A 282 5.45 -11.49 -7.48
C GLU A 282 5.08 -10.03 -7.79
N THR A 283 4.17 -9.43 -7.02
CA THR A 283 3.78 -8.02 -7.18
C THR A 283 4.96 -7.06 -7.02
N LEU A 284 5.78 -7.26 -5.99
CA LEU A 284 6.94 -6.41 -5.73
C LEU A 284 8.04 -6.58 -6.78
N ASN A 285 8.26 -7.81 -7.25
CA ASN A 285 9.15 -8.09 -8.36
C ASN A 285 8.73 -7.30 -9.61
N ARG A 286 7.43 -7.32 -9.94
CA ARG A 286 6.88 -6.63 -11.11
C ARG A 286 7.00 -5.11 -10.98
N ILE A 287 6.63 -4.55 -9.83
CA ILE A 287 6.79 -3.11 -9.55
C ILE A 287 8.27 -2.70 -9.61
N THR A 288 9.19 -3.56 -9.16
CA THR A 288 10.64 -3.32 -9.27
C THR A 288 11.08 -3.23 -10.72
N ILE A 289 10.68 -4.17 -11.57
CA ILE A 289 11.00 -4.15 -13.01
C ILE A 289 10.45 -2.90 -13.70
N VAL A 290 9.19 -2.53 -13.43
CA VAL A 290 8.59 -1.29 -13.99
C VAL A 290 9.34 -0.06 -13.53
N THR A 291 9.69 0.00 -12.23
CA THR A 291 10.45 1.11 -11.66
C THR A 291 11.85 1.21 -12.28
N LEU A 292 12.54 0.09 -12.48
CA LEU A 292 13.82 0.04 -13.18
C LEU A 292 13.69 0.54 -14.62
N ALA A 293 12.66 0.12 -15.34
CA ALA A 293 12.40 0.58 -16.70
C ALA A 293 12.23 2.11 -16.75
N ILE A 294 11.46 2.69 -15.81
CA ILE A 294 11.26 4.14 -15.71
C ILE A 294 12.58 4.85 -15.37
N ILE A 295 13.32 4.38 -14.36
CA ILE A 295 14.57 5.01 -13.91
C ILE A 295 15.61 4.99 -15.03
N ILE A 296 15.86 3.83 -15.65
CA ILE A 296 16.84 3.68 -16.73
C ILE A 296 16.44 4.55 -17.92
N LYS A 297 15.15 4.61 -18.28
CA LYS A 297 14.68 5.42 -19.41
C LYS A 297 14.78 6.92 -19.16
N THR A 298 14.57 7.36 -17.92
CA THR A 298 14.55 8.79 -17.56
C THR A 298 15.92 9.33 -17.15
N ARG A 299 16.83 8.48 -16.65
CA ARG A 299 18.11 8.89 -16.06
C ARG A 299 19.33 8.22 -16.67
N GLY A 300 19.14 7.16 -17.46
CA GLY A 300 20.23 6.32 -17.97
C GLY A 300 20.87 5.46 -16.88
N ILE A 301 21.93 4.75 -17.27
CA ILE A 301 22.81 4.00 -16.36
C ILE A 301 24.15 4.73 -16.35
N GLY A 302 24.47 5.40 -15.24
CA GLY A 302 25.62 6.31 -15.17
C GLY A 302 26.99 5.63 -15.03
N GLU A 303 27.05 4.42 -14.47
CA GLU A 303 28.32 3.74 -14.13
C GLU A 303 28.31 2.27 -14.60
N PHE A 304 29.47 1.74 -14.98
CA PHE A 304 29.59 0.34 -15.42
C PHE A 304 29.26 -0.67 -14.30
N GLU A 305 29.61 -0.38 -13.04
CA GLU A 305 29.28 -1.23 -11.89
C GLU A 305 27.77 -1.42 -11.73
N HIS A 306 26.97 -0.41 -12.11
CA HIS A 306 25.52 -0.48 -12.06
C HIS A 306 24.93 -1.51 -13.05
N LEU A 307 25.61 -1.76 -14.18
CA LEU A 307 25.21 -2.80 -15.14
C LEU A 307 25.37 -4.20 -14.55
N LEU A 308 26.49 -4.46 -13.86
CA LEU A 308 26.73 -5.76 -13.22
C LEU A 308 25.71 -6.03 -12.11
N TYR A 309 25.42 -5.00 -11.30
CA TYR A 309 24.40 -5.09 -10.26
C TYR A 309 23.00 -5.34 -10.83
N LEU A 310 22.65 -4.64 -11.91
CA LEU A 310 21.37 -4.84 -12.60
C LEU A 310 21.21 -6.29 -13.07
N GLN A 311 22.26 -6.88 -13.66
CA GLN A 311 22.22 -8.25 -14.12
C GLN A 311 21.95 -9.24 -12.97
N THR A 312 22.73 -9.18 -11.88
CA THR A 312 22.54 -10.06 -10.72
C THR A 312 21.14 -9.91 -10.11
N MET A 313 20.62 -8.68 -10.08
CA MET A 313 19.26 -8.43 -9.60
C MET A 313 18.21 -9.06 -10.50
N LEU A 314 18.33 -8.89 -11.82
CA LEU A 314 17.40 -9.49 -12.75
C LEU A 314 17.43 -11.01 -12.59
N GLU A 315 18.60 -11.64 -12.50
CA GLU A 315 18.72 -13.08 -12.25
C GLU A 315 17.98 -13.50 -10.96
N GLN A 316 18.10 -12.75 -9.87
CA GLN A 316 17.39 -13.02 -8.60
C GLN A 316 15.87 -12.88 -8.73
N ILE A 317 15.41 -11.81 -9.39
CA ILE A 317 13.97 -11.58 -9.65
C ILE A 317 13.44 -12.71 -10.53
N LEU A 318 14.14 -13.03 -11.61
CA LEU A 318 13.71 -14.03 -12.59
C LEU A 318 13.69 -15.44 -12.01
N ALA A 319 14.56 -15.75 -11.04
CA ALA A 319 14.58 -17.02 -10.33
C ALA A 319 13.31 -17.27 -9.48
N THR A 320 12.64 -16.21 -9.02
CA THR A 320 11.47 -16.30 -8.14
C THR A 320 10.16 -15.91 -8.81
N SER A 321 10.22 -15.05 -9.82
CA SER A 321 9.06 -14.57 -10.58
C SER A 321 8.63 -15.56 -11.67
N GLN A 322 7.32 -15.75 -11.83
CA GLN A 322 6.72 -16.51 -12.94
C GLN A 322 6.06 -15.60 -13.99
N HIS A 323 6.01 -14.29 -13.76
CA HIS A 323 5.34 -13.35 -14.65
C HIS A 323 6.06 -13.21 -16.00
N THR A 324 5.26 -13.12 -17.06
CA THR A 324 5.69 -12.81 -18.41
C THR A 324 5.21 -11.42 -18.80
N TRP A 325 6.04 -10.70 -19.55
CA TRP A 325 5.71 -9.39 -20.08
C TRP A 325 5.38 -9.52 -21.56
N SER A 326 4.34 -8.83 -22.00
CA SER A 326 3.99 -8.84 -23.40
C SER A 326 4.92 -8.02 -24.26
N GLU A 327 4.94 -8.36 -25.55
CA GLU A 327 5.77 -7.65 -26.51
C GLU A 327 5.45 -6.15 -26.53
N LYS A 328 4.16 -5.79 -26.44
CA LYS A 328 3.69 -4.39 -26.33
C LYS A 328 4.32 -3.66 -25.15
N THR A 329 4.32 -4.28 -23.96
CA THR A 329 4.89 -3.67 -22.76
C THR A 329 6.42 -3.60 -22.85
N LEU A 330 7.05 -4.69 -23.31
CA LEU A 330 8.50 -4.78 -23.50
C LEU A 330 9.06 -3.75 -24.50
N ARG A 331 8.28 -3.34 -25.52
CA ARG A 331 8.66 -2.26 -26.45
C ARG A 331 8.90 -0.93 -25.76
N TYR A 332 8.30 -0.68 -24.60
CA TYR A 332 8.52 0.55 -23.84
C TYR A 332 9.72 0.48 -22.89
N PHE A 333 10.25 -0.72 -22.64
CA PHE A 333 11.37 -0.94 -21.75
C PHE A 333 12.72 -0.65 -22.45
N PRO A 334 13.74 -0.21 -21.69
CA PRO A 334 15.12 -0.16 -22.17
C PRO A 334 15.59 -1.52 -22.72
N SER A 335 16.48 -1.52 -23.72
CA SER A 335 16.98 -2.74 -24.37
C SER A 335 17.51 -3.76 -23.38
N ILE A 336 18.34 -3.35 -22.41
CA ILE A 336 18.90 -4.23 -21.38
C ILE A 336 17.83 -5.01 -20.58
N LEU A 337 16.71 -4.38 -20.25
CA LEU A 337 15.60 -5.06 -19.58
C LEU A 337 14.80 -5.90 -20.55
N ARG A 338 14.54 -5.38 -21.75
CA ARG A 338 13.80 -6.10 -22.80
C ARG A 338 14.50 -7.41 -23.15
N ASP A 339 15.80 -7.39 -23.35
CA ASP A 339 16.58 -8.54 -23.76
C ASP A 339 16.59 -9.60 -22.63
N ALA A 340 16.74 -9.17 -21.37
CA ALA A 340 16.69 -10.05 -20.20
C ALA A 340 15.30 -10.66 -19.92
N LEU A 341 14.22 -9.95 -20.26
CA LEU A 341 12.85 -10.38 -20.03
C LEU A 341 12.23 -11.11 -21.24
N SER A 342 12.83 -10.95 -22.42
CA SER A 342 12.39 -11.61 -23.65
C SER A 342 12.60 -13.13 -23.58
N GLY A 343 11.77 -13.88 -24.32
CA GLY A 343 11.92 -15.34 -24.43
C GLY A 343 11.43 -16.15 -23.23
N ARG A 344 10.86 -15.52 -22.20
CA ARG A 344 10.21 -16.26 -21.11
C ARG A 344 8.98 -17.02 -21.62
N MET A 345 8.90 -18.30 -21.29
CA MET A 345 7.77 -19.15 -21.64
C MET A 345 6.52 -18.68 -20.89
N ASP A 346 5.45 -18.41 -21.64
CA ASP A 346 4.14 -18.15 -21.09
C ASP A 346 3.52 -19.45 -20.56
N LYS A 347 3.29 -19.50 -19.24
CA LYS A 347 2.74 -20.68 -18.56
C LYS A 347 1.21 -20.68 -18.47
N ARG A 348 0.52 -19.65 -18.98
CA ARG A 348 -0.96 -19.57 -18.95
C ARG A 348 -1.61 -20.77 -19.62
N GLY A 349 -1.12 -21.16 -20.81
CA GLY A 349 -1.62 -22.34 -21.51
C GLY A 349 -1.47 -23.64 -20.70
N LEU A 350 -0.34 -23.80 -20.00
CA LEU A 350 -0.11 -24.94 -19.10
C LEU A 350 -1.04 -24.91 -17.88
N ALA A 351 -1.32 -23.72 -17.33
CA ALA A 351 -2.24 -23.56 -16.21
C ALA A 351 -3.68 -23.93 -16.59
N ILE A 352 -4.10 -23.61 -17.82
CA ILE A 352 -5.41 -24.02 -18.36
C ILE A 352 -5.46 -25.53 -18.62
N GLN A 353 -4.39 -26.14 -19.15
CA GLN A 353 -4.33 -27.59 -19.30
C GLN A 353 -4.42 -28.31 -17.94
N ALA A 354 -3.72 -27.80 -16.92
CA ALA A 354 -3.80 -28.31 -15.56
C ALA A 354 -5.20 -28.12 -14.96
N TRP A 355 -5.86 -26.99 -15.24
CA TRP A 355 -7.26 -26.76 -14.88
C TRP A 355 -8.17 -27.84 -15.49
N GLN A 356 -8.08 -28.09 -16.80
CA GLN A 356 -8.92 -29.07 -17.50
C GLN A 356 -8.76 -30.49 -16.91
N GLN A 357 -7.57 -30.85 -16.42
CA GLN A 357 -7.34 -32.13 -15.75
C GLN A 357 -7.93 -32.18 -14.33
N ALA A 358 -7.95 -31.05 -13.63
CA ALA A 358 -8.41 -30.96 -12.24
C ALA A 358 -9.90 -30.59 -12.12
N GLU A 359 -10.51 -30.03 -13.16
CA GLU A 359 -11.82 -29.37 -13.18
C GLU A 359 -12.89 -30.21 -12.48
N THR A 360 -13.12 -31.44 -12.93
CA THR A 360 -14.14 -32.33 -12.34
C THR A 360 -13.96 -32.51 -10.83
N THR A 361 -12.71 -32.68 -10.38
CA THR A 361 -12.42 -32.87 -8.95
C THR A 361 -12.62 -31.57 -8.17
N VAL A 362 -12.15 -30.44 -8.71
CA VAL A 362 -12.31 -29.13 -8.07
C VAL A 362 -13.79 -28.75 -7.98
N ILE A 363 -14.58 -28.95 -9.03
CA ILE A 363 -16.01 -28.66 -9.05
C ILE A 363 -16.77 -29.55 -8.06
N ASN A 364 -16.41 -30.83 -7.93
CA ASN A 364 -17.00 -31.71 -6.91
C ASN A 364 -16.68 -31.24 -5.48
N GLN A 365 -15.43 -30.86 -5.22
CA GLN A 365 -15.03 -30.31 -3.91
C GLN A 365 -15.73 -28.98 -3.61
N CYS A 366 -15.82 -28.09 -4.61
CA CYS A 366 -16.50 -26.81 -4.47
C CYS A 366 -18.01 -27.00 -4.25
N THR A 367 -18.66 -27.95 -4.92
CA THR A 367 -20.08 -28.26 -4.70
C THR A 367 -20.33 -28.72 -3.26
N GLN A 368 -19.48 -29.60 -2.72
CA GLN A 368 -19.58 -30.05 -1.33
C GLN A 368 -19.34 -28.92 -0.33
N LEU A 369 -18.37 -28.04 -0.61
CA LEU A 369 -17.98 -26.94 0.28
C LEU A 369 -18.94 -25.74 0.23
N LEU A 370 -19.42 -25.40 -0.96
CA LEU A 370 -20.04 -24.12 -1.28
C LEU A 370 -21.53 -24.25 -1.61
N SER A 371 -22.13 -25.43 -1.66
CA SER A 371 -23.58 -25.51 -1.84
C SER A 371 -24.33 -24.73 -0.72
N PRO A 372 -25.52 -24.17 -0.99
CA PRO A 372 -26.27 -23.42 0.03
C PRO A 372 -26.64 -24.27 1.25
N SER A 373 -26.75 -25.59 1.04
CA SER A 373 -27.01 -26.61 2.07
C SER A 373 -25.74 -27.30 2.58
N ALA A 374 -24.54 -26.76 2.28
CA ALA A 374 -23.27 -27.38 2.69
C ALA A 374 -23.16 -27.45 4.22
N ASP A 375 -22.71 -28.60 4.72
CA ASP A 375 -22.39 -28.78 6.14
C ASP A 375 -21.20 -27.87 6.52
N PRO A 376 -21.37 -26.93 7.48
CA PRO A 376 -20.29 -26.08 7.95
C PRO A 376 -19.05 -26.85 8.45
N SER A 377 -19.21 -28.10 8.89
CA SER A 377 -18.10 -28.96 9.36
C SER A 377 -17.12 -29.31 8.22
N TYR A 378 -17.60 -29.34 6.97
CA TYR A 378 -16.79 -29.68 5.81
C TYR A 378 -15.68 -28.66 5.53
N VAL A 379 -15.83 -27.41 5.99
CA VAL A 379 -14.78 -26.38 5.90
C VAL A 379 -13.46 -26.88 6.51
N VAL A 380 -13.53 -27.51 7.69
CA VAL A 380 -12.36 -28.06 8.39
C VAL A 380 -11.77 -29.24 7.61
N THR A 381 -12.63 -30.10 7.06
CA THR A 381 -12.21 -31.23 6.21
C THR A 381 -11.46 -30.73 4.98
N TYR A 382 -11.98 -29.72 4.29
CA TYR A 382 -11.35 -29.12 3.11
C TYR A 382 -10.00 -28.50 3.46
N ILE A 383 -9.89 -27.71 4.53
CA ILE A 383 -8.63 -27.07 4.93
C ILE A 383 -7.54 -28.11 5.25
N ASN A 384 -7.91 -29.23 5.86
CA ASN A 384 -6.95 -30.24 6.30
C ASN A 384 -6.58 -31.25 5.20
N HIS A 385 -7.51 -31.60 4.31
CA HIS A 385 -7.34 -32.75 3.40
C HIS A 385 -7.36 -32.39 1.90
N SER A 386 -7.67 -31.15 1.52
CA SER A 386 -7.62 -30.77 0.10
C SER A 386 -6.19 -30.79 -0.43
N PHE A 387 -6.01 -31.34 -1.63
CA PHE A 387 -4.73 -31.36 -2.32
C PHE A 387 -4.27 -29.93 -2.63
N PRO A 388 -3.02 -29.56 -2.30
CA PRO A 388 -2.51 -28.20 -2.56
C PRO A 388 -2.68 -27.74 -4.02
N GLN A 389 -2.52 -28.65 -4.98
CA GLN A 389 -2.69 -28.38 -6.41
C GLN A 389 -4.13 -27.99 -6.79
N HIS A 390 -5.12 -28.40 -6.02
CA HIS A 390 -6.53 -28.08 -6.26
C HIS A 390 -6.95 -26.79 -5.54
N ARG A 391 -6.30 -26.45 -4.41
CA ARG A 391 -6.60 -25.25 -3.62
C ARG A 391 -6.44 -23.95 -4.39
N GLN A 392 -5.51 -23.90 -5.36
CA GLN A 392 -5.30 -22.72 -6.21
C GLN A 392 -6.48 -22.42 -7.15
N TYR A 393 -7.40 -23.38 -7.32
CA TYR A 393 -8.58 -23.25 -8.17
C TYR A 393 -9.87 -23.01 -7.38
N LEU A 394 -9.81 -22.77 -6.07
CA LEU A 394 -11.00 -22.60 -5.23
C LEU A 394 -11.85 -21.42 -5.69
N CYS A 395 -11.25 -20.26 -5.95
CA CYS A 395 -11.97 -19.08 -6.46
C CYS A 395 -12.54 -19.33 -7.87
N ALA A 396 -11.81 -20.06 -8.71
CA ALA A 396 -12.26 -20.43 -10.06
C ALA A 396 -13.50 -21.35 -10.00
N GLY A 397 -13.45 -22.40 -9.19
CA GLY A 397 -14.57 -23.31 -8.99
C GLY A 397 -15.79 -22.62 -8.37
N ALA A 398 -15.57 -21.74 -7.38
CA ALA A 398 -16.64 -20.92 -6.81
C ALA A 398 -17.32 -20.05 -7.88
N TRP A 399 -16.53 -19.37 -8.72
CA TRP A 399 -17.06 -18.54 -9.81
C TRP A 399 -17.86 -19.35 -10.83
N ILE A 400 -17.38 -20.54 -11.22
CA ILE A 400 -18.07 -21.42 -12.17
C ILE A 400 -19.43 -21.85 -11.60
N LEU A 401 -19.47 -22.30 -10.35
CA LEU A 401 -20.70 -22.80 -9.71
C LEU A 401 -21.80 -21.74 -9.58
N MET A 402 -21.46 -20.45 -9.60
CA MET A 402 -22.47 -19.40 -9.60
C MET A 402 -23.36 -19.49 -10.85
N HIS A 403 -22.82 -19.78 -12.03
CA HIS A 403 -23.58 -19.79 -13.30
C HIS A 403 -24.42 -18.51 -13.58
N GLY A 404 -24.04 -17.37 -12.98
CA GLY A 404 -24.80 -16.11 -13.04
C GLY A 404 -25.86 -15.94 -11.94
N HIS A 405 -25.93 -16.89 -11.02
CA HIS A 405 -26.84 -16.98 -9.87
C HIS A 405 -26.01 -17.02 -8.57
N PRO A 406 -25.66 -15.86 -7.99
CA PRO A 406 -24.82 -15.79 -6.80
C PRO A 406 -25.35 -16.57 -5.59
N GLU A 407 -26.67 -16.75 -5.51
CA GLU A 407 -27.36 -17.54 -4.50
C GLU A 407 -26.99 -19.03 -4.51
N ASN A 408 -26.38 -19.52 -5.58
CA ASN A 408 -25.96 -20.92 -5.71
C ASN A 408 -24.74 -21.27 -4.86
N ILE A 409 -24.03 -20.28 -4.30
CA ILE A 409 -22.85 -20.52 -3.49
C ILE A 409 -22.95 -19.91 -2.08
N ASN A 410 -22.37 -20.61 -1.12
CA ASN A 410 -22.19 -20.18 0.25
C ASN A 410 -20.87 -19.39 0.36
N CYS A 411 -20.95 -18.07 0.14
CA CYS A 411 -19.81 -17.17 0.24
C CYS A 411 -19.22 -17.09 1.66
N THR A 412 -19.99 -17.43 2.70
CA THR A 412 -19.48 -17.49 4.09
C THR A 412 -18.47 -18.63 4.24
N ASN A 413 -18.77 -19.82 3.71
CA ASN A 413 -17.82 -20.94 3.71
C ASN A 413 -16.57 -20.61 2.88
N LEU A 414 -16.73 -19.97 1.73
CA LEU A 414 -15.61 -19.50 0.91
C LEU A 414 -14.70 -18.56 1.72
N GLY A 415 -15.28 -17.56 2.40
CA GLY A 415 -14.53 -16.63 3.25
C GLY A 415 -13.79 -17.32 4.40
N ARG A 416 -14.40 -18.33 5.04
CA ARG A 416 -13.75 -19.13 6.09
C ARG A 416 -12.53 -19.91 5.58
N VAL A 417 -12.61 -20.48 4.38
CA VAL A 417 -11.47 -21.19 3.77
C VAL A 417 -10.38 -20.21 3.34
N LEU A 418 -10.74 -19.10 2.68
CA LEU A 418 -9.76 -18.09 2.25
C LEU A 418 -9.03 -17.44 3.43
N ARG A 419 -9.67 -17.28 4.59
CA ARG A 419 -9.03 -16.85 5.83
C ARG A 419 -7.86 -17.76 6.25
N GLU A 420 -7.99 -19.06 5.98
CA GLU A 420 -7.00 -20.09 6.32
C GLU A 420 -5.96 -20.30 5.21
N PHE A 421 -6.08 -19.61 4.08
CA PHE A 421 -5.03 -19.57 3.09
C PHE A 421 -3.99 -18.51 3.47
N SER A 422 -2.79 -18.64 2.94
CA SER A 422 -1.80 -17.58 3.01
C SER A 422 -2.15 -16.44 2.03
N PRO A 423 -1.65 -15.21 2.26
CA PRO A 423 -1.87 -14.09 1.33
C PRO A 423 -1.37 -14.36 -0.09
N GLU A 424 -0.29 -15.14 -0.23
CA GLU A 424 0.22 -15.58 -1.53
C GLU A 424 -0.74 -16.58 -2.21
N GLU A 425 -1.29 -17.55 -1.46
CA GLU A 425 -2.29 -18.50 -1.99
C GLU A 425 -3.58 -17.80 -2.42
N VAL A 426 -4.03 -16.77 -1.68
CA VAL A 426 -5.19 -15.96 -2.09
C VAL A 426 -4.88 -15.19 -3.37
N THR A 427 -3.67 -14.62 -3.49
CA THR A 427 -3.23 -13.94 -4.73
C THR A 427 -3.24 -14.92 -5.90
N ALA A 428 -2.63 -16.09 -5.74
CA ALA A 428 -2.58 -17.13 -6.77
C ALA A 428 -3.99 -17.56 -7.20
N ASN A 429 -4.89 -17.77 -6.24
CA ASN A 429 -6.29 -18.10 -6.51
C ASN A 429 -7.00 -17.06 -7.39
N ILE A 430 -6.74 -15.76 -7.16
CA ILE A 430 -7.33 -14.69 -7.96
C ILE A 430 -6.81 -14.72 -9.40
N TYR A 431 -5.50 -14.86 -9.58
CA TYR A 431 -4.89 -14.96 -10.91
C TYR A 431 -5.40 -16.19 -11.68
N THR A 432 -5.44 -17.34 -11.01
CA THR A 432 -5.96 -18.57 -11.59
C THR A 432 -7.45 -18.47 -11.92
N MET A 433 -8.26 -17.82 -11.07
CA MET A 433 -9.66 -17.53 -11.36
C MET A 433 -9.81 -16.66 -12.62
N VAL A 434 -8.99 -15.63 -12.79
CA VAL A 434 -9.01 -14.79 -14.00
C VAL A 434 -8.65 -15.60 -15.25
N ASP A 435 -7.62 -16.45 -15.18
CA ASP A 435 -7.23 -17.32 -16.30
C ASP A 435 -8.38 -18.27 -16.70
N VAL A 436 -9.00 -18.93 -15.73
CA VAL A 436 -10.14 -19.85 -15.96
C VAL A 436 -11.37 -19.09 -16.46
N LEU A 437 -11.66 -17.90 -15.91
CA LEU A 437 -12.78 -17.05 -16.33
C LEU A 437 -12.66 -16.66 -17.81
N LEU A 438 -11.48 -16.18 -18.21
CA LEU A 438 -11.22 -15.80 -19.60
C LEU A 438 -11.33 -17.00 -20.54
N HIS A 439 -10.75 -18.14 -20.15
CA HIS A 439 -10.88 -19.38 -20.91
C HIS A 439 -12.34 -19.84 -21.05
N HIS A 440 -13.12 -19.78 -19.96
CA HIS A 440 -14.53 -20.17 -19.96
C HIS A 440 -15.36 -19.28 -20.89
N ILE A 441 -15.18 -17.95 -20.83
CA ILE A 441 -15.86 -17.02 -21.76
C ILE A 441 -15.53 -17.37 -23.21
N HIS A 442 -14.26 -17.65 -23.51
CA HIS A 442 -13.84 -18.05 -24.86
C HIS A 442 -14.52 -19.34 -25.34
N LEU A 443 -14.61 -20.37 -24.50
CA LEU A 443 -15.32 -21.61 -24.83
C LEU A 443 -16.81 -21.37 -25.09
N GLU A 444 -17.47 -20.55 -24.26
CA GLU A 444 -18.90 -20.25 -24.40
C GLU A 444 -19.19 -19.41 -25.66
N LEU A 445 -18.28 -18.52 -26.05
CA LEU A 445 -18.35 -17.80 -27.32
C LEU A 445 -18.29 -18.76 -28.52
N GLN A 446 -17.39 -19.75 -28.47
CA GLN A 446 -17.30 -20.79 -29.51
C GLN A 446 -18.58 -21.64 -29.59
N ARG A 447 -19.28 -21.82 -28.47
CA ARG A 447 -20.59 -22.50 -28.39
C ARG A 447 -21.76 -21.63 -28.88
N GLY A 448 -21.50 -20.38 -29.28
CA GLY A 448 -22.49 -19.46 -29.84
C GLY A 448 -23.21 -18.59 -28.81
N HIS A 449 -22.75 -18.55 -27.55
CA HIS A 449 -23.32 -17.64 -26.55
C HIS A 449 -22.89 -16.19 -26.83
N PRO A 450 -23.79 -15.21 -26.68
CA PRO A 450 -23.48 -13.82 -26.96
C PRO A 450 -22.53 -13.24 -25.90
N LEU A 451 -21.50 -12.52 -26.35
CA LEU A 451 -20.48 -11.92 -25.48
C LEU A 451 -21.09 -11.03 -24.38
N GLN A 452 -22.13 -10.27 -24.71
CA GLN A 452 -22.75 -9.33 -23.78
C GLN A 452 -23.35 -10.04 -22.55
N ASP A 453 -23.99 -11.19 -22.74
CA ASP A 453 -24.57 -11.96 -21.64
C ASP A 453 -23.47 -12.60 -20.77
N LEU A 454 -22.40 -13.10 -21.40
CA LEU A 454 -21.24 -13.66 -20.70
C LEU A 454 -20.54 -12.59 -19.85
N MET A 455 -20.37 -11.38 -20.40
CA MET A 455 -19.80 -10.23 -19.70
C MET A 455 -20.65 -9.81 -18.51
N LEU A 456 -21.97 -9.74 -18.69
CA LEU A 456 -22.90 -9.39 -17.61
C LEU A 456 -22.84 -10.41 -16.47
N LYS A 457 -22.82 -11.71 -16.78
CA LYS A 457 -22.65 -12.78 -15.77
C LYS A 457 -21.31 -12.70 -15.07
N ALA A 458 -20.22 -12.52 -15.82
CA ALA A 458 -18.88 -12.41 -15.26
C ALA A 458 -18.75 -11.23 -14.29
N CYS A 459 -19.18 -10.03 -14.72
CA CYS A 459 -19.14 -8.83 -13.89
C CYS A 459 -20.08 -8.92 -12.68
N GLY A 460 -21.28 -9.50 -12.84
CA GLY A 460 -22.23 -9.73 -11.74
C GLY A 460 -21.65 -10.64 -10.66
N ASN A 461 -21.05 -11.77 -11.06
CA ASN A 461 -20.41 -12.70 -10.13
C ASN A 461 -19.22 -12.06 -9.40
N LEU A 462 -18.34 -11.37 -10.13
CA LEU A 462 -17.18 -10.68 -9.53
C LEU A 462 -17.64 -9.57 -8.57
N SER A 463 -18.70 -8.83 -8.92
CA SER A 463 -19.27 -7.80 -8.04
C SER A 463 -19.76 -8.37 -6.71
N VAL A 464 -20.29 -9.59 -6.69
CA VAL A 464 -20.67 -10.26 -5.44
C VAL A 464 -19.46 -10.54 -4.55
N PHE A 465 -18.38 -11.07 -5.13
CA PHE A 465 -17.15 -11.34 -4.37
C PHE A 465 -16.49 -10.09 -3.81
N ILE A 466 -16.49 -9.00 -4.57
CA ILE A 466 -15.79 -7.77 -4.20
C ILE A 466 -16.66 -6.88 -3.32
N TRP A 467 -17.92 -6.62 -3.70
CA TRP A 467 -18.73 -5.57 -3.07
C TRP A 467 -19.67 -6.09 -1.99
N ASN A 468 -20.26 -7.28 -2.19
CA ASN A 468 -21.25 -7.81 -1.26
C ASN A 468 -20.56 -8.55 -0.11
N HIS A 469 -19.69 -9.49 -0.44
CA HIS A 469 -19.00 -10.31 0.55
C HIS A 469 -17.58 -9.82 0.89
N GLU A 470 -16.97 -8.95 0.07
CA GLU A 470 -15.64 -8.37 0.31
C GLU A 470 -14.54 -9.43 0.53
N LEU A 471 -14.66 -10.54 -0.23
CA LEU A 471 -13.77 -11.69 -0.18
C LEU A 471 -12.49 -11.46 -0.96
N LEU A 472 -12.61 -10.81 -2.13
CA LEU A 472 -11.51 -10.61 -3.06
C LEU A 472 -11.11 -9.13 -3.12
N PRO A 473 -9.82 -8.81 -2.91
CA PRO A 473 -9.33 -7.44 -2.99
C PRO A 473 -9.34 -6.96 -4.44
N LEU A 474 -10.04 -5.85 -4.70
CA LEU A 474 -10.25 -5.30 -6.05
C LEU A 474 -8.93 -5.02 -6.77
N ASP A 475 -7.95 -4.43 -6.08
CA ASP A 475 -6.66 -4.04 -6.63
C ASP A 475 -5.89 -5.24 -7.20
N ILE A 476 -5.92 -6.38 -6.51
CA ILE A 476 -5.28 -7.62 -6.99
C ILE A 476 -6.02 -8.22 -8.17
N LEU A 477 -7.36 -8.18 -8.16
CA LEU A 477 -8.16 -8.64 -9.29
C LEU A 477 -7.93 -7.78 -10.54
N LEU A 478 -7.93 -6.45 -10.39
CA LEU A 478 -7.63 -5.53 -11.48
C LEU A 478 -6.22 -5.76 -12.01
N LEU A 479 -5.24 -5.96 -11.12
CA LEU A 479 -3.89 -6.31 -11.53
C LEU A 479 -3.87 -7.62 -12.32
N ALA A 480 -4.55 -8.67 -11.84
CA ALA A 480 -4.65 -9.95 -12.55
C ALA A 480 -5.32 -9.83 -13.93
N LEU A 481 -6.32 -8.95 -14.09
CA LEU A 481 -6.98 -8.68 -15.37
C LEU A 481 -6.07 -7.89 -16.33
N ILE A 482 -5.43 -6.82 -15.85
CA ILE A 482 -4.56 -5.96 -16.65
C ILE A 482 -3.30 -6.72 -17.11
N ASP A 483 -2.82 -7.66 -16.31
CA ASP A 483 -1.73 -8.58 -16.68
C ASP A 483 -2.05 -9.48 -17.88
N ARG A 484 -3.31 -9.54 -18.29
CA ARG A 484 -3.77 -10.32 -19.42
C ARG A 484 -4.11 -9.46 -20.62
N ASP A 485 -3.90 -8.14 -20.56
CA ASP A 485 -4.12 -7.21 -21.68
C ASP A 485 -2.85 -6.96 -22.50
N ASP A 486 -2.86 -7.39 -23.77
CA ASP A 486 -1.89 -6.95 -24.78
C ASP A 486 -2.56 -6.37 -26.03
N ASP A 487 -3.85 -6.00 -25.97
CA ASP A 487 -4.57 -5.56 -27.18
C ASP A 487 -3.99 -4.23 -27.65
N PRO A 488 -3.52 -4.11 -28.91
CA PRO A 488 -3.05 -2.84 -29.48
C PRO A 488 -4.08 -1.70 -29.40
N ASN A 489 -5.37 -2.01 -29.30
CA ASN A 489 -6.50 -1.10 -29.17
C ASN A 489 -7.02 -0.96 -27.72
N ALA A 490 -6.39 -1.53 -26.69
CA ALA A 490 -6.88 -1.41 -25.30
C ALA A 490 -7.17 0.05 -24.86
N LEU A 491 -6.30 1.00 -25.22
CA LEU A 491 -6.50 2.44 -24.98
C LEU A 491 -7.64 3.05 -25.82
N ARG A 492 -7.93 2.46 -26.99
CA ARG A 492 -9.09 2.83 -27.80
C ARG A 492 -10.36 2.22 -27.23
N ILE A 493 -10.38 0.98 -26.74
CA ILE A 493 -11.54 0.37 -26.07
C ILE A 493 -11.92 1.18 -24.83
N VAL A 494 -10.93 1.56 -23.99
CA VAL A 494 -11.16 2.47 -22.86
C VAL A 494 -11.76 3.80 -23.34
N LYS A 495 -11.33 4.34 -24.49
CA LYS A 495 -11.87 5.59 -25.04
C LYS A 495 -13.24 5.41 -25.71
N ASP A 496 -13.46 4.32 -26.43
CA ASP A 496 -14.65 4.04 -27.21
C ASP A 496 -15.79 3.58 -26.29
N GLU A 497 -15.52 2.88 -25.18
CA GLU A 497 -16.52 2.68 -24.12
C GLU A 497 -16.82 4.00 -23.39
N TYR A 498 -15.82 4.84 -23.12
CA TYR A 498 -15.99 6.12 -22.42
C TYR A 498 -16.70 7.19 -23.27
N TYR A 499 -16.51 7.19 -24.59
CA TYR A 499 -17.14 8.12 -25.53
C TYR A 499 -18.33 7.52 -26.31
N GLY A 500 -18.49 6.20 -26.33
CA GLY A 500 -19.38 5.47 -27.24
C GLY A 500 -20.68 4.94 -26.62
N MET A 501 -21.01 5.24 -25.36
CA MET A 501 -22.36 5.01 -24.82
C MET A 501 -23.46 5.95 -25.42
N ARG A 502 -23.26 6.48 -26.63
CA ARG A 502 -24.30 7.23 -27.37
C ARG A 502 -24.59 6.76 -28.80
N THR A 503 -23.87 5.80 -29.37
CA THR A 503 -24.18 5.34 -30.72
C THR A 503 -24.09 3.82 -30.85
N LYS A 504 -25.27 3.24 -31.08
CA LYS A 504 -25.51 1.84 -31.40
C LYS A 504 -24.55 1.31 -32.47
N GLY A 505 -24.13 0.05 -32.29
CA GLY A 505 -23.91 -0.89 -33.39
C GLY A 505 -22.81 -0.52 -34.38
N MET A 506 -21.55 -0.59 -33.96
CA MET A 506 -20.46 -0.86 -34.89
C MET A 506 -19.73 -2.12 -34.44
N ALA A 507 -20.16 -3.26 -35.01
CA ALA A 507 -19.33 -4.46 -35.03
C ALA A 507 -18.15 -4.17 -35.97
N LEU A 508 -16.96 -3.95 -35.41
CA LEU A 508 -15.73 -3.91 -36.18
C LEU A 508 -15.41 -5.35 -36.61
N GLN A 509 -15.79 -5.68 -37.85
CA GLN A 509 -15.40 -6.89 -38.57
C GLN A 509 -13.89 -6.85 -38.87
N TYR A 510 -13.08 -7.33 -37.94
CA TYR A 510 -11.75 -7.85 -38.25
C TYR A 510 -11.69 -9.29 -37.77
N PRO A 511 -11.04 -10.21 -38.52
CA PRO A 511 -10.71 -11.53 -38.00
C PRO A 511 -9.72 -11.33 -36.85
N GLU A 512 -10.26 -11.27 -35.65
CA GLU A 512 -9.52 -11.08 -34.41
C GLU A 512 -8.94 -12.44 -34.00
N SER A 513 -7.64 -12.49 -33.69
CA SER A 513 -7.08 -13.71 -33.11
C SER A 513 -7.68 -13.92 -31.72
N ASP A 514 -7.87 -15.18 -31.31
CA ASP A 514 -8.47 -15.54 -30.02
C ASP A 514 -7.77 -14.85 -28.83
N ILE A 515 -6.47 -14.60 -28.96
CA ILE A 515 -5.65 -13.89 -27.98
C ILE A 515 -6.08 -12.42 -27.82
N VAL A 516 -6.31 -11.71 -28.92
CA VAL A 516 -6.70 -10.29 -28.88
C VAL A 516 -8.11 -10.15 -28.30
N LEU A 517 -9.01 -11.07 -28.63
CA LEU A 517 -10.36 -11.10 -28.07
C LEU A 517 -10.36 -11.26 -26.54
N LEU A 518 -9.54 -12.17 -26.00
CA LEU A 518 -9.39 -12.37 -24.55
C LEU A 518 -8.86 -11.12 -23.83
N GLN A 519 -7.93 -10.40 -24.47
CA GLN A 519 -7.38 -9.16 -23.94
C GLN A 519 -8.45 -8.07 -23.85
N ARG A 520 -9.29 -7.92 -24.88
CA ARG A 520 -10.45 -7.01 -24.84
C ARG A 520 -11.39 -7.31 -23.71
N ILE A 521 -11.69 -8.60 -23.53
CA ILE A 521 -12.61 -9.07 -22.48
C ILE A 521 -12.05 -8.68 -21.10
N ALA A 522 -10.76 -8.91 -20.84
CA ALA A 522 -10.14 -8.55 -19.56
C ALA A 522 -10.20 -7.04 -19.27
N VAL A 523 -9.92 -6.19 -20.27
CA VAL A 523 -10.03 -4.72 -20.16
C VAL A 523 -11.48 -4.30 -19.91
N SER A 524 -12.42 -4.87 -20.66
CA SER A 524 -13.85 -4.55 -20.53
C SER A 524 -14.39 -4.94 -19.15
N ILE A 525 -13.98 -6.09 -18.61
CA ILE A 525 -14.33 -6.49 -17.22
C ILE A 525 -13.78 -5.46 -16.23
N SER A 526 -12.52 -5.04 -16.41
CA SER A 526 -11.88 -4.05 -15.53
C SER A 526 -12.64 -2.72 -15.53
N ILE A 527 -13.05 -2.22 -16.70
CA ILE A 527 -13.82 -0.98 -16.83
C ILE A 527 -15.19 -1.14 -16.16
N ASN A 528 -15.93 -2.22 -16.44
CA ASN A 528 -17.23 -2.48 -15.82
C ASN A 528 -17.16 -2.53 -14.28
N LEU A 529 -16.10 -3.13 -13.72
CA LEU A 529 -15.89 -3.13 -12.27
C LEU A 529 -15.59 -1.73 -11.71
N LEU A 530 -14.83 -0.92 -12.45
CA LEU A 530 -14.51 0.46 -12.06
C LEU A 530 -15.71 1.41 -12.17
N ASP A 531 -16.58 1.21 -13.15
CA ASP A 531 -17.79 1.99 -13.38
C ASP A 531 -19.01 1.47 -12.60
N SER A 532 -18.83 0.40 -11.83
CA SER A 532 -19.88 -0.18 -10.98
C SER A 532 -20.46 0.86 -10.01
N LYS A 533 -21.79 0.85 -9.84
CA LYS A 533 -22.49 1.80 -8.95
C LYS A 533 -22.00 1.68 -7.51
N GLU A 534 -21.66 0.46 -7.11
CA GLU A 534 -21.13 0.10 -5.80
C GLU A 534 -19.82 0.84 -5.52
N LEU A 535 -18.84 0.77 -6.43
CA LEU A 535 -17.57 1.47 -6.27
C LEU A 535 -17.77 2.99 -6.32
N GLN A 536 -18.54 3.49 -7.28
CA GLN A 536 -18.79 4.92 -7.43
C GLN A 536 -19.46 5.52 -6.17
N GLN A 537 -20.39 4.79 -5.56
CA GLN A 537 -21.03 5.19 -4.31
C GLN A 537 -20.04 5.15 -3.13
N ARG A 538 -19.20 4.11 -3.03
CA ARG A 538 -18.14 4.02 -2.01
C ARG A 538 -17.14 5.17 -2.12
N VAL A 539 -16.65 5.46 -3.33
CA VAL A 539 -15.74 6.59 -3.59
C VAL A 539 -16.40 7.91 -3.23
N LYS A 540 -17.66 8.14 -3.65
CA LYS A 540 -18.40 9.35 -3.30
C LYS A 540 -18.54 9.54 -1.79
N LEU A 541 -18.91 8.48 -1.07
CA LEU A 541 -19.02 8.50 0.40
C LEU A 541 -17.67 8.74 1.06
N TYR A 542 -16.59 8.13 0.55
CA TYR A 542 -15.25 8.36 1.06
C TYR A 542 -14.81 9.81 0.86
N LEU A 543 -14.96 10.36 -0.34
CA LEU A 543 -14.59 11.74 -0.67
C LEU A 543 -15.36 12.76 0.18
N LEU A 544 -16.64 12.51 0.47
CA LEU A 544 -17.47 13.37 1.31
C LEU A 544 -17.00 13.41 2.77
N ASN A 545 -16.38 12.34 3.27
CA ASN A 545 -16.10 12.16 4.70
C ASN A 545 -14.60 12.19 5.06
N ARG A 546 -13.68 12.04 4.10
CA ARG A 546 -12.22 11.91 4.37
C ARG A 546 -11.52 13.20 4.80
N GLY A 547 -12.14 14.36 4.59
CA GLY A 547 -11.49 15.66 4.77
C GLY A 547 -10.51 16.02 3.63
N PRO A 548 -9.80 17.16 3.73
CA PRO A 548 -8.82 17.56 2.72
C PRO A 548 -7.57 16.66 2.73
N PRO A 549 -6.84 16.54 1.61
CA PRO A 549 -5.55 15.84 1.56
C PRO A 549 -4.51 16.38 2.55
N GLU A 550 -4.55 17.69 2.83
CA GLU A 550 -3.74 18.38 3.84
C GLU A 550 -4.21 18.03 5.27
N HIS A 551 -4.12 16.74 5.62
CA HIS A 551 -4.64 16.20 6.88
C HIS A 551 -4.11 16.93 8.13
N TRP A 552 -2.89 17.48 8.06
CA TRP A 552 -2.26 18.23 9.15
C TRP A 552 -2.93 19.58 9.44
N LEU A 553 -3.70 20.13 8.49
CA LEU A 553 -4.48 21.36 8.66
C LEU A 553 -5.92 21.11 9.10
N SER A 554 -6.42 19.87 9.03
CA SER A 554 -7.82 19.54 9.31
C SER A 554 -8.13 19.64 10.81
N PRO A 555 -8.95 20.61 11.27
CA PRO A 555 -9.16 20.83 12.71
C PRO A 555 -10.21 19.90 13.32
N GLY A 556 -11.17 19.40 12.53
CA GLY A 556 -12.35 18.71 13.05
C GLY A 556 -12.15 17.25 13.45
N PRO A 557 -13.14 16.66 14.16
CA PRO A 557 -13.15 15.26 14.50
C PRO A 557 -13.29 14.39 13.26
N PHE A 558 -12.72 13.19 13.30
CA PHE A 558 -12.75 12.26 12.18
C PHE A 558 -14.01 11.39 12.21
N LYS A 559 -14.63 11.21 11.04
CA LYS A 559 -15.83 10.40 10.82
C LYS A 559 -15.49 8.93 10.62
N ARG A 560 -14.97 8.27 11.67
CA ARG A 560 -14.49 6.87 11.60
C ARG A 560 -15.53 5.93 10.98
N VAL A 561 -16.77 5.98 11.47
CA VAL A 561 -17.83 5.05 11.09
C VAL A 561 -18.22 5.23 9.62
N GLU A 562 -18.36 6.47 9.17
CA GLU A 562 -18.69 6.79 7.78
C GLU A 562 -17.56 6.38 6.84
N LEU A 563 -16.30 6.59 7.25
CA LEU A 563 -15.13 6.19 6.47
C LEU A 563 -15.00 4.66 6.39
N GLN A 564 -15.22 3.95 7.49
CA GLN A 564 -15.22 2.49 7.50
C GLN A 564 -16.33 1.94 6.59
N LYS A 565 -17.53 2.51 6.64
CA LYS A 565 -18.63 2.13 5.74
C LYS A 565 -18.29 2.36 4.26
N ALA A 566 -17.59 3.44 3.94
CA ALA A 566 -17.19 3.75 2.57
C ALA A 566 -16.08 2.80 2.06
N LEU A 567 -15.10 2.47 2.91
CA LEU A 567 -13.96 1.64 2.54
C LEU A 567 -14.28 0.14 2.53
N GLY A 568 -15.24 -0.29 3.34
CA GLY A 568 -15.57 -1.70 3.51
C GLY A 568 -14.57 -2.44 4.40
N ASN A 569 -14.78 -3.75 4.56
CA ASN A 569 -14.00 -4.61 5.45
C ASN A 569 -13.23 -5.71 4.67
N HIS A 570 -12.70 -5.35 3.50
CA HIS A 570 -11.93 -6.27 2.66
C HIS A 570 -10.81 -6.96 3.43
N LEU A 571 -10.68 -8.28 3.27
CA LEU A 571 -9.65 -9.11 3.91
C LEU A 571 -9.65 -9.04 5.46
N SER A 572 -10.71 -8.53 6.07
CA SER A 572 -10.91 -8.64 7.52
C SER A 572 -11.57 -9.97 7.91
N TRP A 573 -12.05 -10.73 6.92
CA TRP A 573 -12.75 -12.01 7.05
C TRP A 573 -13.91 -11.93 8.05
N LYS A 574 -15.10 -11.54 7.56
CA LYS A 574 -16.34 -11.57 8.33
C LYS A 574 -16.58 -13.00 8.85
N GLU A 575 -16.99 -13.17 10.11
CA GLU A 575 -17.34 -14.48 10.68
C GLU A 575 -18.76 -14.95 10.34
#